data_AF-A0A9P7K6M2-F1
#
_entry.id   AF-A0A9P7K6M2-F1
#
_cell.length_a   1.000
_cell.length_b   1.000
_cell.length_c   1.000
_cell.angle_alpha   90.00
_cell.angle_beta   90.00
_cell.angle_gamma   90.00
#
_symmetry.space_group_name_H-M   'P 1'
#
loop_
_entity.id
_entity.type
_entity.pdbx_description
1 polymer ?
#
loop_
_entity_poly.entity_id
_entity_poly.type
_entity_poly.pdbx_seq_one_letter_code
_entity_poly.pdbx_strand_id
1 'polypeptide(L)'
;MKRYILRSKVKIRDVSDQYDVWAAWGDSVPETPRQWAWARSGVVEPLWKRDQWPWGLKDGSILDRRAPGMGKRLLVEKGSLPQETSDHELGTPDAYTLHRILHGVPEGQTDLPAMQAFPMESNMDIMGGLDFRKGCYVGQELTVRTYHTGIIRKRILPVAIHKPEQNILEISPSLDAPSFPTNISIQPTVVRQPDDKRTIPRPRGTGKLLSSEQGVGLALLRLEHVEAAERGDLRLEFNVESGEGRGTWAVSHWWPDWWPQRPSE
;
A
#
# COMPACT_ATOMS: atom_id res chain seq x y z
N MET A 1 -19.22 6.64 14.03
CA MET A 1 -20.09 5.51 14.46
C MET A 1 -21.38 5.94 15.19
N LYS A 2 -21.34 6.85 16.18
CA LYS A 2 -22.57 7.30 16.91
C LYS A 2 -23.73 7.74 16.01
N ARG A 3 -23.44 8.35 14.85
CA ARG A 3 -24.43 8.77 13.84
C ARG A 3 -25.21 7.62 13.18
N TYR A 4 -24.73 6.38 13.23
CA TYR A 4 -25.30 5.23 12.50
C TYR A 4 -25.95 4.17 13.39
N ILE A 5 -25.91 4.33 14.72
CA ILE A 5 -26.38 3.29 15.68
C ILE A 5 -27.76 3.60 16.29
N LEU A 6 -28.46 4.61 15.78
CA LEU A 6 -29.80 4.97 16.28
C LEU A 6 -30.74 3.76 16.12
N ARG A 7 -31.43 3.36 17.21
CA ARG A 7 -32.33 2.19 17.27
C ARG A 7 -31.67 0.84 16.98
N SER A 8 -30.34 0.76 16.99
CA SER A 8 -29.60 -0.49 16.87
C SER A 8 -29.32 -1.10 18.25
N LYS A 9 -29.41 -2.42 18.40
CA LYS A 9 -29.05 -3.14 19.63
C LYS A 9 -27.53 -3.33 19.76
N VAL A 10 -26.78 -2.24 19.72
CA VAL A 10 -25.30 -2.25 19.71
C VAL A 10 -24.77 -1.24 20.72
N LYS A 11 -23.78 -1.64 21.52
CA LYS A 11 -23.00 -0.75 22.40
C LYS A 11 -21.58 -0.65 21.88
N ILE A 12 -21.07 0.57 21.75
CA ILE A 12 -19.68 0.84 21.34
C ILE A 12 -18.99 1.55 22.49
N ARG A 13 -17.85 1.00 22.91
CA ARG A 13 -16.96 1.60 23.90
C ARG A 13 -15.58 1.79 23.29
N ASP A 14 -14.91 2.86 23.70
CA ASP A 14 -13.47 2.99 23.50
C ASP A 14 -12.77 2.11 24.53
N VAL A 15 -11.75 1.39 24.10
CA VAL A 15 -10.92 0.50 24.94
C VAL A 15 -9.43 0.77 24.72
N SER A 16 -9.08 1.91 24.13
CA SER A 16 -7.68 2.30 23.85
C SER A 16 -6.88 2.55 25.13
N ASP A 17 -7.55 2.64 26.28
CA ASP A 17 -6.96 2.70 27.63
C ASP A 17 -6.71 1.32 28.24
N GLN A 18 -7.31 0.26 27.68
CA GLN A 18 -7.23 -1.12 28.19
C GLN A 18 -6.28 -1.99 27.38
N TYR A 19 -6.06 -1.68 26.10
CA TYR A 19 -5.27 -2.53 25.20
C TYR A 19 -4.28 -1.73 24.36
N ASP A 20 -3.15 -2.38 24.06
CA ASP A 20 -2.19 -1.95 23.05
C ASP A 20 -2.24 -2.90 21.84
N VAL A 21 -1.99 -2.36 20.64
CA VAL A 21 -1.94 -3.13 19.40
C VAL A 21 -0.48 -3.31 18.99
N TRP A 22 -0.08 -4.56 18.80
CA TRP A 22 1.27 -4.93 18.36
C TRP A 22 1.24 -5.65 17.02
N ALA A 23 2.35 -5.60 16.31
CA ALA A 23 2.63 -6.39 15.11
C ALA A 23 3.81 -7.30 15.40
N ALA A 24 3.73 -8.55 14.93
CA ALA A 24 4.85 -9.49 14.95
C ALA A 24 4.95 -10.16 13.58
N TRP A 25 6.15 -10.23 13.01
CA TRP A 25 6.43 -10.78 11.69
C TRP A 25 7.76 -11.53 11.68
N GLY A 26 7.94 -12.41 10.69
CA GLY A 26 9.09 -13.32 10.56
C GLY A 26 8.72 -14.60 9.81
N ASP A 27 9.70 -15.46 9.55
CA ASP A 27 9.56 -16.66 8.68
C ASP A 27 8.62 -17.74 9.22
N SER A 28 8.20 -17.64 10.48
CA SER A 28 7.41 -18.66 11.17
C SER A 28 5.90 -18.52 10.99
N VAL A 29 5.41 -17.50 10.27
CA VAL A 29 3.97 -17.23 10.13
C VAL A 29 3.38 -17.95 8.91
N PRO A 30 2.39 -18.86 9.10
CA PRO A 30 1.80 -19.60 7.99
C PRO A 30 1.04 -18.67 7.02
N GLU A 31 1.41 -18.73 5.75
CA GLU A 31 0.65 -18.09 4.68
C GLU A 31 -0.43 -19.02 4.12
N THR A 32 -1.59 -18.45 3.85
CA THR A 32 -2.65 -19.15 3.14
C THR A 32 -2.60 -18.72 1.66
N PRO A 33 -2.43 -19.65 0.71
CA PRO A 33 -2.41 -19.32 -0.71
C PRO A 33 -3.71 -18.64 -1.14
N ARG A 34 -3.59 -17.55 -1.91
CA ARG A 34 -4.71 -16.80 -2.47
C ARG A 34 -4.87 -17.18 -3.93
N GLN A 35 -6.10 -17.42 -4.36
CA GLN A 35 -6.43 -17.37 -5.78
C GLN A 35 -6.89 -15.95 -6.11
N TRP A 36 -6.85 -15.58 -7.39
CA TRP A 36 -7.16 -14.21 -7.80
C TRP A 36 -8.23 -14.21 -8.89
N ALA A 37 -9.25 -13.39 -8.71
CA ALA A 37 -10.23 -13.08 -9.74
C ALA A 37 -10.02 -11.65 -10.24
N TRP A 38 -10.10 -11.48 -11.56
CA TRP A 38 -9.88 -10.21 -12.24
C TRP A 38 -11.18 -9.71 -12.86
N ALA A 39 -11.57 -8.48 -12.51
CA ALA A 39 -12.61 -7.77 -13.24
C ALA A 39 -12.02 -7.08 -14.48
N ARG A 40 -12.87 -6.84 -15.49
CA ARG A 40 -12.48 -6.09 -16.71
C ARG A 40 -11.95 -4.68 -16.40
N SER A 41 -12.33 -4.12 -15.25
CA SER A 41 -11.89 -2.81 -14.77
C SER A 41 -10.46 -2.78 -14.23
N GLY A 42 -9.81 -3.94 -14.09
CA GLY A 42 -8.50 -4.07 -13.43
C GLY A 42 -8.59 -4.16 -11.90
N VAL A 43 -9.81 -4.25 -11.36
CA VAL A 43 -10.03 -4.59 -9.94
C VAL A 43 -9.75 -6.07 -9.72
N VAL A 44 -9.11 -6.37 -8.59
CA VAL A 44 -8.68 -7.71 -8.25
C VAL A 44 -9.28 -8.18 -6.93
N GLU A 45 -9.80 -9.40 -6.89
CA GLU A 45 -10.42 -10.01 -5.72
C GLU A 45 -9.60 -11.24 -5.27
N PRO A 46 -8.99 -11.25 -4.06
CA PRO A 46 -8.40 -12.45 -3.50
C PRO A 46 -9.50 -13.43 -3.08
N LEU A 47 -9.42 -14.64 -3.61
CA LEU A 47 -10.32 -15.75 -3.31
C LEU A 47 -9.62 -16.70 -2.34
N TRP A 48 -10.27 -16.91 -1.21
CA TRP A 48 -9.87 -17.89 -0.20
C TRP A 48 -10.72 -19.15 -0.36
N LYS A 49 -10.11 -20.33 -0.14
CA LYS A 49 -10.88 -21.58 -0.12
C LYS A 49 -11.87 -21.55 1.05
N ARG A 50 -13.10 -21.98 0.80
CA ARG A 50 -14.23 -21.85 1.76
C ARG A 50 -14.11 -22.75 2.98
N ASP A 51 -13.31 -23.79 2.90
CA ASP A 51 -13.04 -24.76 3.98
C ASP A 51 -11.98 -24.28 4.98
N GLN A 52 -11.30 -23.15 4.71
CA GLN A 52 -10.26 -22.61 5.57
C GLN A 52 -10.63 -21.20 6.04
N TRP A 53 -10.51 -20.94 7.34
CA TRP A 53 -10.51 -19.58 7.88
C TRP A 53 -9.10 -18.98 7.76
N PRO A 54 -8.84 -18.09 6.77
CA PRO A 54 -7.46 -17.69 6.48
C PRO A 54 -6.89 -16.77 7.56
N TRP A 55 -7.71 -16.07 8.33
CA TRP A 55 -7.24 -15.12 9.34
C TRP A 55 -6.67 -15.77 10.62
N GLY A 56 -6.82 -17.08 10.80
CA GLY A 56 -6.16 -17.81 11.90
C GLY A 56 -6.42 -17.22 13.29
N LEU A 57 -7.65 -16.72 13.51
CA LEU A 57 -8.05 -16.03 14.73
C LEU A 57 -7.78 -16.90 15.97
N LYS A 58 -7.06 -16.33 16.93
CA LYS A 58 -6.85 -16.87 18.28
C LYS A 58 -7.17 -15.76 19.29
N ASP A 59 -7.21 -16.11 20.56
CA ASP A 59 -7.40 -15.09 21.60
C ASP A 59 -6.29 -14.04 21.52
N GLY A 60 -6.68 -12.76 21.54
CA GLY A 60 -5.76 -11.62 21.39
C GLY A 60 -4.94 -11.57 20.10
N SER A 61 -5.15 -12.41 19.07
CA SER A 61 -4.29 -12.42 17.88
C SER A 61 -4.98 -12.84 16.59
N ILE A 62 -4.53 -12.25 15.47
CA ILE A 62 -5.03 -12.51 14.13
C ILE A 62 -3.91 -12.42 13.11
N LEU A 63 -3.93 -13.25 12.07
CA LEU A 63 -2.97 -13.16 10.97
C LEU A 63 -3.24 -11.92 10.12
N ASP A 64 -2.19 -11.16 9.78
CA ASP A 64 -2.30 -10.00 8.91
C ASP A 64 -2.30 -10.46 7.46
N ARG A 65 -3.50 -10.49 6.86
CA ARG A 65 -3.70 -10.96 5.49
C ARG A 65 -3.62 -9.87 4.43
N ARG A 66 -3.13 -8.69 4.76
CA ARG A 66 -2.99 -7.62 3.76
C ARG A 66 -1.96 -7.99 2.68
N ALA A 67 -0.79 -8.44 3.11
CA ALA A 67 0.26 -8.98 2.24
C ALA A 67 0.94 -10.18 2.91
N PRO A 68 1.40 -11.17 2.13
CA PRO A 68 2.27 -12.21 2.66
C PRO A 68 3.50 -11.61 3.37
N GLY A 69 3.85 -12.14 4.54
CA GLY A 69 4.98 -11.64 5.34
C GLY A 69 4.64 -10.50 6.31
N MET A 70 3.39 -10.00 6.32
CA MET A 70 2.94 -9.02 7.33
C MET A 70 2.73 -9.63 8.72
N GLY A 71 2.82 -10.96 8.82
CA GLY A 71 2.80 -11.69 10.08
C GLY A 71 1.44 -11.69 10.75
N LYS A 72 1.37 -11.21 11.99
CA LYS A 72 0.16 -11.16 12.80
C LYS A 72 0.00 -9.81 13.50
N ARG A 73 -1.24 -9.53 13.89
CA ARG A 73 -1.61 -8.46 14.83
C ARG A 73 -1.99 -9.07 16.16
N LEU A 74 -1.58 -8.40 17.22
CA LEU A 74 -1.77 -8.80 18.60
C LEU A 74 -2.49 -7.67 19.34
N LEU A 75 -3.45 -8.03 20.16
CA LEU A 75 -4.14 -7.15 21.08
C LEU A 75 -3.81 -7.64 22.49
N VAL A 76 -3.03 -6.85 23.22
CA VAL A 76 -2.55 -7.19 24.56
C VAL A 76 -3.04 -6.17 25.57
N GLU A 77 -3.12 -6.53 26.85
CA GLU A 77 -3.44 -5.57 27.91
C GLU A 77 -2.44 -4.42 27.92
N LYS A 78 -2.94 -3.20 28.18
CA LYS A 78 -2.14 -1.99 28.10
C LYS A 78 -0.91 -2.06 29.02
N GLY A 79 0.25 -1.76 28.47
CA GLY A 79 1.54 -1.83 29.17
C GLY A 79 2.12 -3.24 29.32
N SER A 80 1.42 -4.28 28.87
CA SER A 80 1.96 -5.65 28.82
C SER A 80 2.74 -5.88 27.53
N LEU A 81 3.72 -6.79 27.60
CA LEU A 81 4.45 -7.24 26.41
C LEU A 81 3.76 -8.48 25.79
N PRO A 82 3.72 -8.59 24.46
CA PRO A 82 3.26 -9.79 23.80
C PRO A 82 4.18 -10.98 24.09
N GLN A 83 3.62 -12.19 24.05
CA GLN A 83 4.35 -13.43 24.36
C GLN A 83 5.50 -13.70 23.36
N GLU A 84 5.34 -13.19 22.15
CA GLU A 84 6.28 -13.18 21.03
C GLU A 84 7.60 -12.46 21.34
N THR A 85 7.65 -11.64 22.39
CA THR A 85 8.93 -11.04 22.84
C THR A 85 9.92 -12.07 23.39
N SER A 86 9.48 -13.31 23.60
CA SER A 86 10.36 -14.42 24.01
C SER A 86 11.21 -14.99 22.87
N ASP A 87 10.77 -14.84 21.62
CA ASP A 87 11.41 -15.41 20.42
C ASP A 87 11.59 -14.40 19.27
N HIS A 88 11.17 -13.14 19.44
CA HIS A 88 11.36 -12.05 18.48
C HIS A 88 12.09 -10.87 19.12
N GLU A 89 12.83 -10.14 18.29
CA GLU A 89 13.42 -8.85 18.68
C GLU A 89 12.37 -7.74 18.68
N LEU A 90 12.48 -6.80 19.63
CA LEU A 90 11.61 -5.63 19.68
C LEU A 90 11.98 -4.63 18.58
N GLY A 91 11.05 -4.39 17.66
CA GLY A 91 11.18 -3.38 16.60
C GLY A 91 10.65 -2.00 16.99
N THR A 92 11.10 -0.97 16.27
CA THR A 92 10.57 0.39 16.38
C THR A 92 9.34 0.61 15.47
N PRO A 93 8.52 1.64 15.71
CA PRO A 93 7.46 2.03 14.78
C PRO A 93 7.96 2.32 13.35
N ASP A 94 9.19 2.85 13.23
CA ASP A 94 9.82 3.14 11.94
C ASP A 94 10.24 1.86 11.22
N ALA A 95 10.76 0.86 11.95
CA ALA A 95 11.05 -0.46 11.39
C ALA A 95 9.77 -1.14 10.86
N TYR A 96 8.67 -1.03 11.60
CA TYR A 96 7.36 -1.49 11.13
C TYR A 96 6.86 -0.70 9.91
N THR A 97 7.08 0.62 9.88
CA THR A 97 6.74 1.48 8.74
C THR A 97 7.55 1.12 7.49
N LEU A 98 8.84 0.85 7.64
CA LEU A 98 9.67 0.35 6.56
C LEU A 98 9.16 -1.01 6.06
N HIS A 99 8.88 -1.96 6.97
CA HIS A 99 8.37 -3.29 6.62
C HIS A 99 7.10 -3.24 5.75
N ARG A 100 6.10 -2.45 6.17
CA ARG A 100 4.86 -2.29 5.39
C ARG A 100 5.08 -1.59 4.05
N ILE A 101 6.00 -0.61 3.97
CA ILE A 101 6.35 0.06 2.71
C ILE A 101 6.96 -0.96 1.75
N LEU A 102 7.89 -1.79 2.23
CA LEU A 102 8.53 -2.81 1.42
C LEU A 102 7.53 -3.84 0.86
N HIS A 103 6.48 -4.15 1.63
CA HIS A 103 5.38 -5.01 1.18
C HIS A 103 4.29 -4.30 0.35
N GLY A 104 4.39 -2.98 0.13
CA GLY A 104 3.38 -2.21 -0.60
C GLY A 104 2.04 -2.05 0.15
N VAL A 105 2.06 -2.05 1.48
CA VAL A 105 0.86 -2.01 2.34
C VAL A 105 0.63 -0.59 2.88
N PRO A 106 -0.36 0.16 2.35
CA PRO A 106 -0.72 1.46 2.89
C PRO A 106 -1.46 1.33 4.22
N GLU A 107 -1.11 2.20 5.18
CA GLU A 107 -1.73 2.22 6.51
C GLU A 107 -1.82 3.66 7.06
N GLY A 108 -2.90 3.93 7.80
CA GLY A 108 -3.07 5.20 8.51
C GLY A 108 -3.46 6.38 7.62
N GLN A 109 -3.60 7.55 8.24
CA GLN A 109 -4.08 8.77 7.58
C GLN A 109 -3.09 9.35 6.56
N THR A 110 -1.81 9.04 6.70
CA THR A 110 -0.76 9.49 5.78
C THR A 110 -0.93 8.85 4.40
N ASP A 111 -1.12 7.54 4.34
CA ASP A 111 -1.29 6.82 3.09
C ASP A 111 -2.75 6.79 2.61
N LEU A 112 -3.70 6.83 3.56
CA LEU A 112 -5.13 6.74 3.32
C LEU A 112 -5.84 8.01 3.82
N PRO A 113 -5.57 9.19 3.22
CA PRO A 113 -6.16 10.44 3.66
C PRO A 113 -7.69 10.39 3.59
N ALA A 114 -8.33 10.74 4.71
CA ALA A 114 -9.78 10.75 4.83
C ALA A 114 -10.44 11.55 3.71
N MET A 115 -11.54 11.02 3.18
CA MET A 115 -12.34 11.63 2.09
C MET A 115 -11.63 11.77 0.74
N GLN A 116 -10.35 11.38 0.63
CA GLN A 116 -9.57 11.47 -0.61
C GLN A 116 -9.14 10.10 -1.13
N ALA A 117 -8.77 9.19 -0.22
CA ALA A 117 -8.34 7.84 -0.59
C ALA A 117 -9.50 7.04 -1.20
N PHE A 118 -9.30 6.55 -2.42
CA PHE A 118 -10.23 5.66 -3.09
C PHE A 118 -9.83 4.20 -2.85
N PRO A 119 -10.74 3.29 -2.44
CA PRO A 119 -10.38 1.94 -1.99
C PRO A 119 -9.52 1.14 -2.97
N MET A 120 -9.88 1.12 -4.25
CA MET A 120 -9.13 0.37 -5.28
C MET A 120 -7.82 1.05 -5.68
N GLU A 121 -7.75 2.39 -5.64
CA GLU A 121 -6.46 3.09 -5.81
C GLU A 121 -5.53 2.84 -4.62
N SER A 122 -6.10 2.53 -3.46
CA SER A 122 -5.41 2.22 -2.20
C SER A 122 -5.14 0.72 -2.03
N ASN A 123 -5.37 -0.08 -3.07
CA ASN A 123 -5.17 -1.53 -3.09
C ASN A 123 -6.00 -2.33 -2.07
N MET A 124 -7.11 -1.76 -1.58
CA MET A 124 -8.03 -2.50 -0.68
C MET A 124 -8.69 -3.68 -1.38
N ASP A 125 -8.83 -3.63 -2.72
CA ASP A 125 -9.26 -4.78 -3.52
C ASP A 125 -8.23 -5.92 -3.44
N ILE A 126 -6.96 -5.61 -3.72
CA ILE A 126 -5.84 -6.56 -3.69
C ILE A 126 -5.63 -7.15 -2.29
N MET A 127 -5.75 -6.33 -1.24
CA MET A 127 -5.58 -6.77 0.16
C MET A 127 -6.81 -7.50 0.75
N GLY A 128 -7.89 -7.70 -0.02
CA GLY A 128 -9.09 -8.39 0.43
C GLY A 128 -9.98 -7.58 1.39
N GLY A 129 -9.88 -6.25 1.35
CA GLY A 129 -10.70 -5.31 2.11
C GLY A 129 -12.05 -4.98 1.46
N LEU A 130 -12.31 -5.45 0.24
CA LEU A 130 -13.57 -5.27 -0.48
C LEU A 130 -14.25 -6.60 -0.77
N ASP A 131 -15.58 -6.64 -0.59
CA ASP A 131 -16.42 -7.75 -0.97
C ASP A 131 -17.53 -7.22 -1.88
N PHE A 132 -17.55 -7.72 -3.12
CA PHE A 132 -18.48 -7.31 -4.17
C PHE A 132 -19.80 -8.11 -4.15
N ARG A 133 -19.91 -9.10 -3.26
CA ARG A 133 -21.04 -10.03 -3.14
C ARG A 133 -21.85 -9.77 -1.86
N LYS A 134 -21.35 -8.93 -0.95
CA LYS A 134 -22.08 -8.56 0.28
C LYS A 134 -23.21 -7.56 0.02
N GLY A 135 -24.12 -7.45 1.01
CA GLY A 135 -25.21 -6.48 1.00
C GLY A 135 -24.77 -5.02 1.09
N CYS A 136 -25.75 -4.11 1.09
CA CYS A 136 -25.51 -2.67 0.96
C CYS A 136 -24.63 -2.09 2.08
N TYR A 137 -23.67 -1.23 1.71
CA TYR A 137 -22.84 -0.47 2.63
C TYR A 137 -22.58 0.95 2.10
N VAL A 138 -22.17 1.87 2.99
CA VAL A 138 -21.92 3.28 2.64
C VAL A 138 -20.77 3.37 1.62
N GLY A 139 -21.01 4.07 0.51
CA GLY A 139 -20.01 4.22 -0.57
C GLY A 139 -19.93 3.03 -1.54
N GLN A 140 -20.83 2.05 -1.43
CA GLN A 140 -20.86 0.88 -2.32
C GLN A 140 -21.08 1.26 -3.79
N GLU A 141 -21.94 2.23 -4.08
CA GLU A 141 -22.36 2.56 -5.46
C GLU A 141 -21.17 2.87 -6.36
N LEU A 142 -20.28 3.78 -5.93
CA LEU A 142 -19.08 4.11 -6.68
C LEU A 142 -18.12 2.91 -6.77
N THR A 143 -18.00 2.13 -5.69
CA THR A 143 -17.13 0.95 -5.63
C THR A 143 -17.56 -0.11 -6.66
N VAL A 144 -18.85 -0.44 -6.67
CA VAL A 144 -19.46 -1.42 -7.58
C VAL A 144 -19.46 -0.91 -9.03
N ARG A 145 -19.74 0.39 -9.24
CA ARG A 145 -19.66 0.98 -10.58
C ARG A 145 -18.26 0.84 -11.16
N THR A 146 -17.23 1.17 -10.38
CA THR A 146 -15.84 1.03 -10.82
C THR A 146 -15.49 -0.43 -11.08
N TYR A 147 -15.93 -1.36 -10.22
CA TYR A 147 -15.74 -2.80 -10.43
C TYR A 147 -16.31 -3.29 -11.77
N HIS A 148 -17.54 -2.92 -12.13
CA HIS A 148 -18.19 -3.45 -13.35
C HIS A 148 -17.87 -2.69 -14.63
N THR A 149 -17.75 -1.36 -14.56
CA THR A 149 -17.69 -0.50 -15.77
C THR A 149 -16.56 0.53 -15.74
N GLY A 150 -15.83 0.64 -14.63
CA GLY A 150 -14.72 1.57 -14.50
C GLY A 150 -13.41 1.03 -15.05
N ILE A 151 -12.35 1.83 -14.88
CA ILE A 151 -10.96 1.47 -15.15
C ILE A 151 -10.14 2.01 -13.99
N ILE A 152 -9.35 1.15 -13.34
CA ILE A 152 -8.37 1.61 -12.35
C ILE A 152 -7.20 2.24 -13.07
N ARG A 153 -7.00 3.55 -12.84
CA ARG A 153 -5.95 4.34 -13.50
C ARG A 153 -4.77 4.68 -12.60
N LYS A 154 -4.95 4.56 -11.29
CA LYS A 154 -3.92 4.85 -10.29
C LYS A 154 -3.88 3.73 -9.27
N ARG A 155 -2.70 3.46 -8.73
CA ARG A 155 -2.51 2.59 -7.56
C ARG A 155 -1.41 3.16 -6.67
N ILE A 156 -1.50 2.88 -5.38
CA ILE A 156 -0.39 3.06 -4.47
C ILE A 156 0.64 1.98 -4.79
N LEU A 157 1.86 2.37 -5.12
CA LEU A 157 2.99 1.47 -5.36
C LEU A 157 4.12 1.82 -4.40
N PRO A 158 4.89 0.83 -3.96
CA PRO A 158 6.13 1.11 -3.28
C PRO A 158 7.16 1.67 -4.26
N VAL A 159 7.97 2.60 -3.76
CA VAL A 159 8.94 3.36 -4.56
C VAL A 159 10.26 3.55 -3.83
N ALA A 160 11.35 3.53 -4.59
CA ALA A 160 12.67 3.95 -4.17
C ALA A 160 12.89 5.41 -4.56
N ILE A 161 13.45 6.20 -3.66
CA ILE A 161 13.73 7.62 -3.83
C ILE A 161 15.23 7.79 -3.93
N HIS A 162 15.71 8.35 -5.04
CA HIS A 162 17.14 8.39 -5.32
C HIS A 162 17.55 9.61 -6.14
N LYS A 163 18.86 9.84 -6.25
CA LYS A 163 19.37 10.85 -7.18
C LYS A 163 19.15 10.39 -8.63
N PRO A 164 18.79 11.31 -9.56
CA PRO A 164 18.52 10.93 -10.95
C PRO A 164 19.66 10.18 -11.65
N GLU A 165 20.90 10.34 -11.21
CA GLU A 165 22.10 9.73 -11.77
C GLU A 165 22.45 8.38 -11.14
N GLN A 166 21.79 8.00 -10.04
CA GLN A 166 22.11 6.79 -9.28
C GLN A 166 21.57 5.53 -9.96
N ASN A 167 22.34 4.44 -9.88
CA ASN A 167 21.92 3.12 -10.37
C ASN A 167 20.83 2.53 -9.46
N ILE A 168 19.67 2.19 -10.04
CA ILE A 168 18.52 1.69 -9.29
C ILE A 168 18.81 0.36 -8.59
N LEU A 169 19.65 -0.48 -9.20
CA LEU A 169 20.02 -1.81 -8.66
C LEU A 169 20.87 -1.73 -7.38
N GLU A 170 21.42 -0.56 -7.08
CA GLU A 170 22.25 -0.30 -5.89
C GLU A 170 21.47 0.43 -4.79
N ILE A 171 20.17 0.69 -5.00
CA ILE A 171 19.34 1.35 -4.01
C ILE A 171 18.84 0.32 -2.99
N SER A 172 19.16 0.60 -1.74
CA SER A 172 18.65 -0.14 -0.58
C SER A 172 18.26 0.84 0.51
N PRO A 173 17.30 0.48 1.39
CA PRO A 173 16.93 1.33 2.50
C PRO A 173 18.14 1.71 3.36
N SER A 174 18.22 2.98 3.75
CA SER A 174 19.30 3.52 4.57
C SER A 174 18.79 4.52 5.60
N LEU A 175 19.33 4.44 6.81
CA LEU A 175 19.06 5.40 7.90
C LEU A 175 19.56 6.81 7.57
N ASP A 176 20.53 6.94 6.66
CA ASP A 176 21.08 8.22 6.24
C ASP A 176 20.26 8.87 5.09
N ALA A 177 19.21 8.20 4.63
CA ALA A 177 18.36 8.75 3.58
C ALA A 177 17.58 9.98 4.08
N PRO A 178 17.46 11.05 3.27
CA PRO A 178 16.69 12.22 3.68
C PRO A 178 15.22 11.91 3.94
N SER A 179 14.63 12.61 4.90
CA SER A 179 13.19 12.60 5.12
C SER A 179 12.49 13.54 4.14
N PHE A 180 11.35 13.12 3.60
CA PHE A 180 10.56 13.90 2.65
C PHE A 180 9.19 14.26 3.24
N PRO A 181 8.69 15.49 3.01
CA PRO A 181 7.31 15.83 3.30
C PRO A 181 6.30 14.87 2.65
N THR A 182 5.19 14.64 3.34
CA THR A 182 4.06 13.87 2.77
C THR A 182 3.37 14.65 1.66
N ASN A 183 2.67 13.93 0.76
CA ASN A 183 1.86 14.48 -0.33
C ASN A 183 2.63 15.30 -1.39
N ILE A 184 3.93 15.08 -1.55
CA ILE A 184 4.73 15.71 -2.62
C ILE A 184 4.22 15.26 -3.98
N SER A 185 4.08 16.20 -4.92
CA SER A 185 3.69 15.89 -6.29
C SER A 185 4.85 15.31 -7.08
N ILE A 186 4.64 14.12 -7.63
CA ILE A 186 5.58 13.44 -8.52
C ILE A 186 5.19 13.77 -9.96
N GLN A 187 6.13 14.32 -10.71
CA GLN A 187 5.97 14.72 -12.10
C GLN A 187 6.58 13.67 -13.05
N PRO A 188 5.88 13.33 -14.14
CA PRO A 188 6.48 12.58 -15.24
C PRO A 188 7.28 13.50 -16.17
N THR A 189 8.53 13.15 -16.45
CA THR A 189 9.42 13.82 -17.41
C THR A 189 9.78 12.87 -18.54
N VAL A 190 9.78 13.36 -19.79
CA VAL A 190 10.09 12.53 -20.97
C VAL A 190 11.60 12.32 -21.08
N VAL A 191 12.06 11.07 -21.15
CA VAL A 191 13.50 10.71 -21.20
C VAL A 191 13.85 9.95 -22.49
N ARG A 192 13.01 10.12 -23.52
CA ARG A 192 13.08 9.37 -24.78
C ARG A 192 14.33 9.67 -25.61
N GLN A 193 14.86 8.65 -26.28
CA GLN A 193 15.84 8.82 -27.36
C GLN A 193 15.18 9.39 -28.65
N PRO A 194 15.84 10.31 -29.37
CA PRO A 194 15.25 11.07 -30.48
C PRO A 194 14.48 10.23 -31.52
N ASP A 195 15.00 9.04 -31.86
CA ASP A 195 14.53 8.25 -33.01
C ASP A 195 13.37 7.29 -32.73
N ASP A 196 12.86 7.20 -31.49
CA ASP A 196 12.07 6.05 -31.07
C ASP A 196 10.65 5.85 -31.69
N LYS A 197 9.93 6.80 -32.26
CA LYS A 197 8.57 6.65 -32.86
C LYS A 197 7.43 5.98 -32.03
N ARG A 198 7.64 5.28 -30.90
CA ARG A 198 6.54 4.73 -30.09
C ARG A 198 5.67 5.84 -29.51
N THR A 199 4.37 5.58 -29.37
CA THR A 199 3.43 6.50 -28.74
C THR A 199 3.62 6.47 -27.24
N ILE A 200 3.90 7.64 -26.64
CA ILE A 200 4.06 7.79 -25.20
C ILE A 200 2.84 8.49 -24.58
N PRO A 201 2.44 8.12 -23.35
CA PRO A 201 1.40 8.85 -22.65
C PRO A 201 1.85 10.28 -22.40
N ARG A 202 0.89 11.21 -22.37
CA ARG A 202 1.20 12.61 -22.12
C ARG A 202 1.77 12.75 -20.69
N PRO A 203 2.89 13.47 -20.50
CA PRO A 203 3.45 13.77 -19.19
C PRO A 203 2.60 14.86 -18.50
N ARG A 204 1.31 14.58 -18.28
CA ARG A 204 0.37 15.50 -17.65
C ARG A 204 -0.31 14.82 -16.48
N GLY A 205 -0.48 15.59 -15.42
CA GLY A 205 -1.00 15.10 -14.15
C GLY A 205 0.10 14.47 -13.31
N THR A 206 -0.13 14.45 -12.01
CA THR A 206 0.89 14.13 -11.03
C THR A 206 0.56 12.84 -10.29
N GLY A 207 1.60 12.08 -9.96
CA GLY A 207 1.56 11.16 -8.85
C GLY A 207 1.69 11.92 -7.53
N LYS A 208 1.53 11.21 -6.41
CA LYS A 208 1.77 11.76 -5.07
C LYS A 208 2.61 10.80 -4.24
N LEU A 209 3.73 11.28 -3.69
CA LEU A 209 4.45 10.57 -2.63
C LEU A 209 3.62 10.73 -1.34
N LEU A 210 3.20 9.62 -0.74
CA LEU A 210 2.31 9.63 0.43
C LEU A 210 3.12 9.57 1.73
N SER A 211 4.00 8.58 1.82
CA SER A 211 4.92 8.36 2.93
C SER A 211 6.30 7.97 2.40
N SER A 212 7.32 8.22 3.20
CA SER A 212 8.70 7.81 2.94
C SER A 212 9.39 7.42 4.24
N GLU A 213 10.20 6.38 4.19
CA GLU A 213 11.02 5.87 5.29
C GLU A 213 12.33 5.34 4.70
N GLN A 214 13.47 5.77 5.22
CA GLN A 214 14.80 5.25 4.84
C GLN A 214 15.07 5.18 3.33
N GLY A 215 14.60 6.17 2.55
CA GLY A 215 14.84 6.25 1.10
C GLY A 215 13.88 5.41 0.23
N VAL A 216 12.90 4.73 0.85
CA VAL A 216 11.77 4.12 0.16
C VAL A 216 10.46 4.79 0.59
N GLY A 217 9.36 4.53 -0.09
CA GLY A 217 8.07 5.12 0.24
C GLY A 217 6.90 4.46 -0.46
N LEU A 218 5.69 4.96 -0.18
CA LEU A 218 4.49 4.63 -0.92
C LEU A 218 4.05 5.83 -1.74
N ALA A 219 3.78 5.64 -3.02
CA ALA A 219 3.33 6.70 -3.92
C ALA A 219 2.07 6.29 -4.67
N LEU A 220 1.08 7.19 -4.72
CA LEU A 220 -0.07 7.06 -5.61
C LEU A 220 0.36 7.46 -7.02
N LEU A 221 0.54 6.48 -7.90
CA LEU A 221 1.03 6.67 -9.27
C LEU A 221 -0.04 6.33 -10.30
N ARG A 222 0.04 6.97 -11.47
CA ARG A 222 -0.80 6.63 -12.63
C ARG A 222 -0.19 5.43 -13.34
N LEU A 223 -1.00 4.41 -13.59
CA LEU A 223 -0.54 3.16 -14.22
C LEU A 223 0.04 3.39 -15.62
N GLU A 224 -0.54 4.30 -16.41
CA GLU A 224 0.02 4.66 -17.72
C GLU A 224 1.44 5.27 -17.64
N HIS A 225 1.75 6.00 -16.56
CA HIS A 225 3.07 6.60 -16.34
C HIS A 225 4.07 5.58 -15.78
N VAL A 226 3.60 4.67 -14.93
CA VAL A 226 4.34 3.52 -14.40
C VAL A 226 4.80 2.62 -15.56
N GLU A 227 3.88 2.20 -16.42
CA GLU A 227 4.18 1.38 -17.60
C GLU A 227 5.13 2.09 -18.58
N ALA A 228 5.00 3.42 -18.73
CA ALA A 228 5.91 4.20 -19.57
C ALA A 228 7.30 4.35 -18.94
N ALA A 229 7.40 4.44 -17.61
CA ALA A 229 8.69 4.44 -16.91
C ALA A 229 9.40 3.09 -17.04
N GLU A 230 8.68 1.97 -16.94
CA GLU A 230 9.23 0.62 -17.17
C GLU A 230 9.79 0.42 -18.58
N ARG A 231 9.18 1.07 -19.58
CA ARG A 231 9.68 1.07 -20.96
C ARG A 231 10.82 2.06 -21.23
N GLY A 232 11.21 2.84 -20.22
CA GLY A 232 12.23 3.91 -20.35
C GLY A 232 11.74 5.16 -21.07
N ASP A 233 10.42 5.32 -21.27
CA ASP A 233 9.84 6.46 -21.99
C ASP A 233 9.73 7.71 -21.09
N LEU A 234 9.44 7.49 -19.81
CA LEU A 234 9.27 8.52 -18.79
C LEU A 234 10.19 8.28 -17.59
N ARG A 235 10.51 9.35 -16.86
CA ARG A 235 11.08 9.33 -15.52
C ARG A 235 10.13 10.02 -14.58
N LEU A 236 9.96 9.47 -13.39
CA LEU A 236 9.15 10.08 -12.34
C LEU A 236 10.07 10.82 -11.38
N GLU A 237 9.78 12.09 -11.12
CA GLU A 237 10.65 12.94 -10.32
C GLU A 237 9.87 13.99 -9.52
N PHE A 238 10.49 14.49 -8.45
CA PHE A 238 9.99 15.63 -7.70
C PHE A 238 11.15 16.52 -7.28
N ASN A 239 10.82 17.78 -6.96
CA ASN A 239 11.79 18.75 -6.48
C ASN A 239 11.47 19.14 -5.04
N VAL A 240 12.51 19.18 -4.21
CA VAL A 240 12.45 19.71 -2.85
C VAL A 240 13.15 21.06 -2.83
N GLU A 241 12.42 22.11 -2.47
CA GLU A 241 12.91 23.49 -2.59
C GLU A 241 13.82 23.91 -1.41
N SER A 242 13.61 23.33 -0.22
CA SER A 242 14.31 23.71 1.02
C SER A 242 14.52 22.51 1.97
N GLY A 243 15.44 22.65 2.93
CA GLY A 243 15.77 21.60 3.91
C GLY A 243 16.91 20.65 3.47
N GLU A 244 17.21 19.65 4.30
CA GLU A 244 18.30 18.68 4.08
C GLU A 244 18.13 17.87 2.78
N GLY A 245 16.89 17.70 2.31
CA GLY A 245 16.56 17.00 1.08
C GLY A 245 16.55 17.86 -0.18
N ARG A 246 17.04 19.12 -0.16
CA ARG A 246 16.94 20.04 -1.31
C ARG A 246 17.52 19.44 -2.59
N GLY A 247 16.78 19.59 -3.69
CA GLY A 247 17.20 19.17 -5.03
C GLY A 247 16.16 18.33 -5.75
N THR A 248 16.56 17.79 -6.89
CA THR A 248 15.75 16.89 -7.71
C THR A 248 15.97 15.45 -7.25
N TRP A 249 14.87 14.71 -7.15
CA TRP A 249 14.84 13.31 -6.78
C TRP A 249 14.05 12.53 -7.81
N ALA A 250 14.60 11.40 -8.24
CA ALA A 250 13.92 10.43 -9.06
C ALA A 250 13.19 9.42 -8.17
N VAL A 251 12.13 8.85 -8.73
CA VAL A 251 11.26 7.86 -8.09
C VAL A 251 11.18 6.65 -9.00
N SER A 252 11.59 5.50 -8.48
CA SER A 252 11.50 4.21 -9.19
C SER A 252 10.56 3.30 -8.43
N HIS A 253 9.48 2.85 -9.07
CA HIS A 253 8.51 1.93 -8.46
C HIS A 253 8.97 0.48 -8.59
N TRP A 254 8.39 -0.39 -7.76
CA TRP A 254 8.34 -1.81 -8.04
C TRP A 254 6.95 -2.36 -7.76
N TRP A 255 6.66 -3.53 -8.33
CA TRP A 255 5.45 -4.28 -8.01
C TRP A 255 5.78 -5.28 -6.90
N PRO A 256 5.03 -5.31 -5.79
CA PRO A 256 5.25 -6.34 -4.78
C PRO A 256 5.06 -7.73 -5.38
N ASP A 257 5.97 -8.67 -5.12
CA ASP A 257 5.98 -10.01 -5.75
C ASP A 257 4.70 -10.83 -5.50
N TRP A 258 3.99 -10.50 -4.41
CA TRP A 258 2.74 -11.14 -4.04
C TRP A 258 1.53 -10.60 -4.80
N TRP A 259 1.67 -9.49 -5.52
CA TRP A 259 0.59 -8.96 -6.34
C TRP A 259 0.27 -9.93 -7.47
N PRO A 260 -1.01 -10.07 -7.82
CA PRO A 260 -1.38 -10.93 -8.91
C PRO A 260 -0.86 -10.32 -10.20
N GLN A 261 -0.18 -11.15 -11.00
CA GLN A 261 0.14 -10.80 -12.37
C GLN A 261 -1.13 -10.88 -13.20
N ARG A 262 -1.38 -9.86 -14.02
CA ARG A 262 -2.50 -9.91 -14.95
C ARG A 262 -2.28 -11.11 -15.88
N PRO A 263 -3.26 -12.02 -16.02
CA PRO A 263 -3.14 -13.10 -16.99
C PRO A 263 -2.84 -12.52 -18.36
N SER A 264 -1.88 -13.11 -19.08
CA SER A 264 -1.65 -12.76 -20.49
C SER A 264 -2.94 -12.97 -21.26
N GLU A 265 -3.41 -11.93 -21.95
CA GLU A 265 -4.55 -12.01 -22.88
C GLU A 265 -4.25 -12.91 -24.07
#